data_AF-A0A367J9G3-F1
#
_entry.id   AF-A0A367J9G3-F1
#
_cell.length_a   1.000
_cell.length_b   1.000
_cell.length_c   1.000
_cell.angle_alpha   90.00
_cell.angle_beta   90.00
_cell.angle_gamma   90.00
#
_symmetry.space_group_name_H-M   'P 1'
#
loop_
_entity.id
_entity.type
_entity.pdbx_description
1 polymer ?
#
loop_
_entity_poly.entity_id
_entity_poly.type
_entity_poly.pdbx_seq_one_letter_code
_entity_poly.pdbx_strand_id
1 'polypeptide(L)'
;MTFTVLSELSQKMKHSKTNHHLHDIGQEQMNDEEQDEQDFLTNRSYTQKHLDEILGKKQETKKTEQESPKPQNFAERIMLWLYQLQKSTSKHYRPSGYWRYVVGVYQNLFLMFYFNWTSIFTAPLSAFAFIFTYPIISVALFAFEIGLKIFMELLGGQKLVDCMSRDFGSSFSIINWGAPELLLSSESANLVRATLPALGKSGSETTRLDTNDEQRHRTFDISIAETMTILGSLVYERQDKKITQAYTLFSDYNQNERNLSNPEKKYQEIQHEMKRLVWESEKPIRQIARRYGLHFAGVTDLKSLGETFCGLFWPIKSDDPFIIVAFKGTTPTNYSEFLVDATLQRTDARSYLFGSAHEGFYSSLFPTHLDMDSRDPYYAIQSAIREKAIQLQKESNNPSKPVQLWVAGHSLGAAIGSLLFARWLKCPEDIAPFCELRDAYVIGTPAVGDNDFASMFASFSNLPLSRTCTLWRIINKSDVICRIPPGYNSMTVGHYVASTDFFNYSHVGHAVQITHPILSVKPLKIYPSSYQSNLTVDIIASANSCKVNRPAVFQKPKLDIYSYPWWFRPLLKRYDNPICLLESFYPFFIRDHIPIHYFEGLERARSYYQDDTKHV
;
A
#
# COMPACT_ATOMS: atom_id res chain seq x y z
N MET A 1 3.08 64.56 28.19
CA MET A 1 3.66 63.29 27.67
C MET A 1 2.51 62.40 27.18
N THR A 2 1.79 62.86 26.16
CA THR A 2 0.51 62.25 25.74
C THR A 2 0.29 62.37 24.23
N PHE A 3 1.37 62.58 23.47
CA PHE A 3 1.32 62.70 22.00
C PHE A 3 2.27 61.76 21.26
N THR A 4 3.05 60.93 21.97
CA THR A 4 4.02 60.00 21.36
C THR A 4 3.48 58.58 21.20
N VAL A 5 2.33 58.24 21.81
CA VAL A 5 1.76 56.89 21.78
C VAL A 5 0.81 56.68 20.59
N LEU A 6 0.32 57.75 19.96
CA LEU A 6 -0.62 57.66 18.83
C LEU A 6 0.08 57.50 17.46
N SER A 7 1.37 57.86 17.34
CA SER A 7 2.10 57.64 16.08
C SER A 7 2.62 56.21 15.92
N GLU A 8 2.90 55.50 17.02
CA GLU A 8 3.34 54.09 16.97
C GLU A 8 2.19 53.11 16.68
N LEU A 9 0.96 53.44 17.05
CA LEU A 9 -0.23 52.63 16.72
C LEU A 9 -0.64 52.76 15.25
N SER A 10 -0.39 53.90 14.61
CA SER A 10 -0.67 54.10 13.18
C SER A 10 0.36 53.41 12.27
N GLN A 11 1.56 53.09 12.77
CA GLN A 11 2.60 52.39 12.01
C GLN A 11 2.49 50.85 12.13
N LYS A 12 1.90 50.34 13.22
CA LYS A 12 1.58 48.91 13.37
C LYS A 12 0.34 48.43 12.60
N MET A 13 -0.53 49.33 12.15
CA MET A 13 -1.68 48.97 11.30
C MET A 13 -1.39 48.86 9.79
N LYS A 14 -0.15 49.15 9.35
CA LYS A 14 0.26 48.95 7.93
C LYS A 14 0.92 47.61 7.62
N HIS A 15 1.08 46.72 8.61
CA HIS A 15 1.58 45.34 8.40
C HIS A 15 0.52 44.23 8.56
N SER A 16 -0.77 44.57 8.55
CA SER A 16 -1.86 43.59 8.42
C SER A 16 -2.29 43.42 6.95
N LYS A 17 -1.37 42.95 6.10
CA LYS A 17 -1.65 42.52 4.71
C LYS A 17 -1.36 41.03 4.49
N THR A 18 -1.43 40.23 5.55
CA THR A 18 -1.22 38.76 5.52
C THR A 18 -2.51 37.96 5.75
N ASN A 19 -3.65 38.62 5.96
CA ASN A 19 -4.95 37.95 6.14
C ASN A 19 -5.83 37.88 4.88
N HIS A 20 -5.51 38.60 3.80
CA HIS A 20 -6.21 38.40 2.53
C HIS A 20 -5.72 37.16 1.77
N HIS A 21 -4.47 36.75 1.96
CA HIS A 21 -3.94 35.59 1.25
C HIS A 21 -4.49 34.24 1.77
N LEU A 22 -4.86 34.15 3.06
CA LEU A 22 -5.47 32.94 3.64
C LEU A 22 -6.96 32.81 3.30
N HIS A 23 -7.67 33.92 3.08
CA HIS A 23 -9.09 33.89 2.71
C HIS A 23 -9.29 33.55 1.22
N ASP A 24 -8.36 33.95 0.35
CA ASP A 24 -8.33 33.58 -1.07
C ASP A 24 -7.95 32.09 -1.26
N ILE A 25 -6.98 31.57 -0.49
CA ILE A 25 -6.63 30.14 -0.54
C ILE A 25 -7.81 29.25 -0.09
N GLY A 26 -8.61 29.71 0.90
CA GLY A 26 -9.80 28.99 1.35
C GLY A 26 -10.93 28.98 0.33
N GLN A 27 -11.10 30.05 -0.47
CA GLN A 27 -12.10 30.11 -1.54
C GLN A 27 -11.67 29.38 -2.81
N GLU A 28 -10.39 29.46 -3.20
CA GLU A 28 -9.83 28.65 -4.29
C GLU A 28 -9.92 27.16 -3.96
N GLN A 29 -9.58 26.75 -2.72
CA GLN A 29 -9.71 25.35 -2.30
C GLN A 29 -11.15 24.85 -2.28
N MET A 30 -12.13 25.70 -1.96
CA MET A 30 -13.55 25.33 -2.01
C MET A 30 -14.05 25.19 -3.46
N ASN A 31 -13.66 26.10 -4.35
CA ASN A 31 -14.02 26.03 -5.76
C ASN A 31 -13.36 24.82 -6.45
N ASP A 32 -12.09 24.54 -6.15
CA ASP A 32 -11.39 23.35 -6.63
C ASP A 32 -12.00 22.06 -6.04
N GLU A 33 -12.54 22.10 -4.82
CA GLU A 33 -13.27 20.98 -4.21
C GLU A 33 -14.59 20.67 -4.92
N GLU A 34 -15.39 21.68 -5.18
CA GLU A 34 -16.65 21.55 -5.90
C GLU A 34 -16.43 21.18 -7.37
N GLN A 35 -15.37 21.70 -7.99
CA GLN A 35 -14.99 21.37 -9.35
C GLN A 35 -14.43 19.95 -9.46
N ASP A 36 -13.58 19.51 -8.54
CA ASP A 36 -13.10 18.11 -8.47
C ASP A 36 -14.25 17.13 -8.21
N GLU A 37 -15.25 17.51 -7.41
CA GLU A 37 -16.43 16.69 -7.15
C GLU A 37 -17.36 16.62 -8.38
N GLN A 38 -17.63 17.77 -9.02
CA GLN A 38 -18.36 17.78 -10.29
C GLN A 38 -17.63 17.00 -11.35
N ASP A 39 -16.31 17.17 -11.48
CA ASP A 39 -15.49 16.39 -12.40
C ASP A 39 -15.54 14.92 -12.01
N PHE A 40 -15.37 14.50 -10.76
CA PHE A 40 -15.45 13.08 -10.41
C PHE A 40 -16.82 12.44 -10.70
N LEU A 41 -17.90 13.18 -10.45
CA LEU A 41 -19.27 12.71 -10.70
C LEU A 41 -19.60 12.70 -12.20
N THR A 42 -19.03 13.60 -13.00
CA THR A 42 -19.30 13.77 -14.44
C THR A 42 -18.28 13.07 -15.36
N ASN A 43 -17.02 12.91 -14.94
CA ASN A 43 -15.96 12.25 -15.71
C ASN A 43 -16.27 10.77 -15.85
N ARG A 44 -16.40 10.34 -17.10
CA ARG A 44 -16.96 9.02 -17.43
C ARG A 44 -15.95 7.87 -17.43
N SER A 45 -14.63 8.09 -17.30
CA SER A 45 -13.67 7.00 -17.52
C SER A 45 -13.14 6.33 -16.25
N TYR A 46 -12.46 7.05 -15.35
CA TYR A 46 -11.82 6.46 -14.16
C TYR A 46 -12.82 5.93 -13.15
N THR A 47 -13.77 6.78 -12.77
CA THR A 47 -14.83 6.46 -11.83
C THR A 47 -15.66 5.30 -12.35
N GLN A 48 -15.96 5.28 -13.67
CA GLN A 48 -16.75 4.21 -14.27
C GLN A 48 -15.98 2.89 -14.31
N LYS A 49 -14.66 2.87 -14.54
CA LYS A 49 -13.85 1.65 -14.52
C LYS A 49 -13.64 1.10 -13.11
N HIS A 50 -13.31 1.95 -12.15
CA HIS A 50 -13.23 1.57 -10.74
C HIS A 50 -14.58 1.01 -10.27
N LEU A 51 -15.68 1.64 -10.67
CA LEU A 51 -17.02 1.12 -10.43
C LEU A 51 -17.28 -0.15 -11.21
N ASP A 52 -16.97 -0.26 -12.49
CA ASP A 52 -17.22 -1.46 -13.30
C ASP A 52 -16.45 -2.67 -12.74
N GLU A 53 -15.29 -2.44 -12.10
CA GLU A 53 -14.53 -3.42 -11.33
C GLU A 53 -15.22 -3.79 -10.01
N ILE A 54 -15.66 -2.81 -9.20
CA ILE A 54 -16.50 -3.03 -8.00
C ILE A 54 -17.80 -3.79 -8.37
N LEU A 55 -18.38 -3.46 -9.52
CA LEU A 55 -19.61 -4.01 -10.06
C LEU A 55 -19.40 -5.42 -10.67
N GLY A 56 -18.15 -5.86 -10.82
CA GLY A 56 -17.81 -7.18 -11.36
C GLY A 56 -18.49 -7.46 -12.71
N LYS A 57 -18.55 -6.45 -13.61
CA LYS A 57 -19.29 -6.58 -14.87
C LYS A 57 -18.69 -7.68 -15.75
N LYS A 58 -19.34 -8.83 -15.68
CA LYS A 58 -19.23 -9.94 -16.60
C LYS A 58 -19.82 -9.47 -17.93
N GLN A 59 -19.00 -9.35 -18.99
CA GLN A 59 -19.53 -9.47 -20.34
C GLN A 59 -20.01 -10.92 -20.49
N GLU A 60 -21.24 -11.20 -20.07
CA GLU A 60 -21.90 -12.47 -20.37
C GLU A 60 -22.17 -12.51 -21.87
N THR A 61 -21.22 -13.07 -22.62
CA THR A 61 -21.58 -13.79 -23.83
C THR A 61 -22.53 -14.92 -23.39
N LYS A 62 -23.79 -14.82 -23.80
CA LYS A 62 -24.79 -15.90 -23.66
C LYS A 62 -24.22 -17.19 -24.24
N LYS A 63 -23.55 -17.99 -23.41
CA LYS A 63 -23.26 -19.39 -23.73
C LYS A 63 -24.52 -20.18 -23.43
N THR A 64 -25.15 -20.65 -24.49
CA THR A 64 -26.20 -21.67 -24.49
C THR A 64 -25.80 -22.80 -23.54
N GLU A 65 -26.66 -23.13 -22.56
CA GLU A 65 -26.48 -24.29 -21.70
C GLU A 65 -26.41 -25.54 -22.58
N GLN A 66 -25.19 -26.05 -22.78
CA GLN A 66 -24.95 -27.35 -23.39
C GLN A 66 -25.02 -28.39 -22.26
N GLU A 67 -25.90 -29.38 -22.41
CA GLU A 67 -26.05 -30.48 -21.45
C GLU A 67 -24.69 -31.14 -21.17
N SER A 68 -24.30 -31.17 -19.89
CA SER A 68 -23.05 -31.78 -19.46
C SER A 68 -23.05 -33.29 -19.72
N PRO A 69 -21.96 -33.87 -20.26
CA PRO A 69 -21.89 -35.30 -20.56
C PRO A 69 -22.02 -36.16 -19.29
N LYS A 70 -22.75 -37.28 -19.40
CA LYS A 70 -22.91 -38.24 -18.29
C LYS A 70 -21.57 -38.94 -18.00
N PRO A 71 -21.15 -39.05 -16.72
CA PRO A 71 -19.90 -39.69 -16.35
C PRO A 71 -19.94 -41.19 -16.65
N GLN A 72 -18.87 -41.69 -17.27
CA GLN A 72 -18.74 -43.10 -17.64
C GLN A 72 -18.02 -43.90 -16.56
N ASN A 73 -17.11 -43.27 -15.79
CA ASN A 73 -16.27 -43.95 -14.80
C ASN A 73 -16.37 -43.37 -13.38
N PHE A 74 -15.94 -44.14 -12.38
CA PHE A 74 -15.97 -43.76 -10.97
C PHE A 74 -15.14 -42.48 -10.68
N ALA A 75 -13.99 -42.33 -11.34
CA ALA A 75 -13.18 -41.11 -11.24
C ALA A 75 -13.91 -39.87 -11.77
N GLU A 76 -14.68 -39.99 -12.87
CA GLU A 76 -15.49 -38.90 -13.41
C GLU A 76 -16.69 -38.59 -12.50
N ARG A 77 -17.26 -39.60 -11.84
CA ARG A 77 -18.28 -39.39 -10.79
C ARG A 77 -17.71 -38.64 -9.59
N ILE A 78 -16.50 -38.94 -9.16
CA ILE A 78 -15.81 -38.19 -8.08
C ILE A 78 -15.51 -36.77 -8.53
N MET A 79 -15.01 -36.57 -9.77
CA MET A 79 -14.73 -35.24 -10.32
C MET A 79 -16.00 -34.39 -10.46
N LEU A 80 -17.11 -34.97 -10.96
CA LEU A 80 -18.40 -34.29 -11.02
C LEU A 80 -18.98 -34.04 -9.63
N TRP A 81 -18.80 -34.95 -8.68
CA TRP A 81 -19.22 -34.76 -7.30
C TRP A 81 -18.42 -33.66 -6.61
N LEU A 82 -17.10 -33.61 -6.79
CA LEU A 82 -16.23 -32.52 -6.31
C LEU A 82 -16.60 -31.19 -6.97
N TYR A 83 -16.82 -31.18 -8.28
CA TYR A 83 -17.26 -30.00 -9.02
C TYR A 83 -18.64 -29.51 -8.57
N GLN A 84 -19.59 -30.43 -8.33
CA GLN A 84 -20.91 -30.10 -7.79
C GLN A 84 -20.85 -29.68 -6.33
N LEU A 85 -19.97 -30.26 -5.51
CA LEU A 85 -19.72 -29.81 -4.14
C LEU A 85 -19.22 -28.38 -4.16
N GLN A 86 -18.18 -28.09 -4.96
CA GLN A 86 -17.57 -26.77 -5.11
C GLN A 86 -18.58 -25.73 -5.62
N LYS A 87 -19.47 -26.11 -6.55
CA LYS A 87 -20.55 -25.26 -7.09
C LYS A 87 -21.73 -25.08 -6.12
N SER A 88 -22.04 -26.08 -5.29
CA SER A 88 -23.12 -26.03 -4.30
C SER A 88 -22.70 -25.22 -3.07
N THR A 89 -21.45 -25.37 -2.63
CA THR A 89 -20.87 -24.53 -1.57
C THR A 89 -20.68 -23.08 -2.02
N SER A 90 -20.45 -22.81 -3.31
CA SER A 90 -20.21 -21.44 -3.80
C SER A 90 -21.43 -20.52 -3.84
N LYS A 91 -22.66 -21.07 -3.82
CA LYS A 91 -23.88 -20.24 -3.90
C LYS A 91 -24.29 -19.62 -2.56
N HIS A 92 -23.97 -20.22 -1.41
CA HIS A 92 -24.47 -19.76 -0.10
C HIS A 92 -23.39 -19.61 0.99
N TYR A 93 -22.13 -19.92 0.70
CA TYR A 93 -21.06 -19.75 1.67
C TYR A 93 -19.77 -19.33 0.93
N ARG A 94 -19.39 -18.04 1.00
CA ARG A 94 -18.00 -17.66 0.76
C ARG A 94 -17.22 -18.19 1.97
N PRO A 95 -16.36 -19.22 1.85
CA PRO A 95 -15.48 -19.56 2.95
C PRO A 95 -14.66 -18.30 3.27
N SER A 96 -14.46 -17.99 4.55
CA SER A 96 -13.52 -16.93 4.95
C SER A 96 -12.17 -17.19 4.28
N GLY A 97 -11.40 -16.13 4.00
CA GLY A 97 -10.06 -16.27 3.38
C GLY A 97 -9.19 -17.32 4.08
N TYR A 98 -9.36 -17.46 5.40
CA TYR A 98 -8.78 -18.51 6.22
C TYR A 98 -9.07 -19.94 5.73
N TRP A 99 -10.32 -20.30 5.43
CA TRP A 99 -10.64 -21.67 4.99
C TRP A 99 -10.04 -22.01 3.63
N ARG A 100 -9.97 -21.04 2.71
CA ARG A 100 -9.26 -21.23 1.43
C ARG A 100 -7.78 -21.49 1.67
N TYR A 101 -7.16 -20.72 2.57
CA TYR A 101 -5.78 -20.93 2.97
C TYR A 101 -5.58 -22.32 3.58
N VAL A 102 -6.37 -22.72 4.57
CA VAL A 102 -6.25 -24.04 5.22
C VAL A 102 -6.37 -25.17 4.21
N VAL A 103 -7.39 -25.12 3.33
CA VAL A 103 -7.56 -26.12 2.27
C VAL A 103 -6.36 -26.11 1.32
N GLY A 104 -5.90 -24.94 0.89
CA GLY A 104 -4.72 -24.79 0.04
C GLY A 104 -3.44 -25.34 0.70
N VAL A 105 -3.25 -25.12 2.01
CA VAL A 105 -2.11 -25.64 2.78
C VAL A 105 -2.13 -27.15 2.78
N TYR A 106 -3.26 -27.77 3.14
CA TYR A 106 -3.36 -29.23 3.16
C TYR A 106 -3.28 -29.84 1.76
N GLN A 107 -3.83 -29.17 0.75
CA GLN A 107 -3.70 -29.58 -0.65
C GLN A 107 -2.23 -29.52 -1.11
N ASN A 108 -1.53 -28.42 -0.84
CA ASN A 108 -0.11 -28.27 -1.19
C ASN A 108 0.77 -29.24 -0.41
N LEU A 109 0.45 -29.52 0.86
CA LEU A 109 1.11 -30.54 1.67
C LEU A 109 0.92 -31.93 1.06
N PHE A 110 -0.31 -32.27 0.68
CA PHE A 110 -0.62 -33.54 0.02
C PHE A 110 0.12 -33.66 -1.32
N LEU A 111 0.07 -32.64 -2.17
CA LEU A 111 0.73 -32.63 -3.48
C LEU A 111 2.25 -32.71 -3.35
N MET A 112 2.84 -32.01 -2.37
CA MET A 112 4.27 -32.08 -2.09
C MET A 112 4.68 -33.50 -1.71
N PHE A 113 3.97 -34.17 -0.80
CA PHE A 113 4.29 -35.56 -0.47
C PHE A 113 3.98 -36.52 -1.61
N TYR A 114 2.92 -36.29 -2.37
CA TYR A 114 2.55 -37.15 -3.50
C TYR A 114 3.62 -37.12 -4.60
N PHE A 115 4.11 -35.93 -4.98
CA PHE A 115 5.08 -35.77 -6.06
C PHE A 115 6.54 -35.78 -5.61
N ASN A 116 6.82 -35.45 -4.34
CA ASN A 116 8.18 -35.29 -3.81
C ASN A 116 8.31 -35.86 -2.38
N TRP A 117 7.84 -37.09 -2.16
CA TRP A 117 7.98 -37.76 -0.85
C TRP A 117 9.44 -37.92 -0.41
N THR A 118 10.38 -37.98 -1.36
CA THR A 118 11.81 -38.08 -1.08
C THR A 118 12.39 -36.82 -0.43
N SER A 119 11.67 -35.69 -0.46
CA SER A 119 12.03 -34.44 0.26
C SER A 119 12.31 -34.64 1.74
N ILE A 120 11.67 -35.63 2.38
CA ILE A 120 11.93 -36.00 3.78
C ILE A 120 13.41 -36.41 3.96
N PHE A 121 14.01 -37.04 2.96
CA PHE A 121 15.39 -37.52 3.00
C PHE A 121 16.36 -36.54 2.33
N THR A 122 15.94 -35.88 1.25
CA THR A 122 16.82 -34.98 0.48
C THR A 122 16.88 -33.56 1.06
N ALA A 123 15.82 -33.11 1.73
CA ALA A 123 15.72 -31.80 2.36
C ALA A 123 14.97 -31.88 3.71
N PRO A 124 15.49 -32.64 4.69
CA PRO A 124 14.77 -32.97 5.93
C PRO A 124 14.30 -31.73 6.71
N LEU A 125 15.16 -30.70 6.81
CA LEU A 125 14.81 -29.46 7.50
C LEU A 125 13.61 -28.74 6.84
N SER A 126 13.59 -28.72 5.51
CA SER A 126 12.52 -28.11 4.72
C SER A 126 11.22 -28.89 4.86
N ALA A 127 11.29 -30.23 4.76
CA ALA A 127 10.15 -31.11 4.92
C ALA A 127 9.56 -31.02 6.34
N PHE A 128 10.39 -31.01 7.39
CA PHE A 128 9.93 -30.82 8.77
C PHE A 128 9.37 -29.42 9.00
N ALA A 129 10.02 -28.38 8.49
CA ALA A 129 9.49 -27.03 8.54
C ALA A 129 8.11 -26.98 7.88
N PHE A 130 7.92 -27.63 6.73
CA PHE A 130 6.62 -27.71 6.06
C PHE A 130 5.57 -28.46 6.90
N ILE A 131 5.92 -29.62 7.47
CA ILE A 131 5.00 -30.45 8.28
C ILE A 131 4.56 -29.74 9.57
N PHE A 132 5.48 -29.06 10.25
CA PHE A 132 5.20 -28.48 11.57
C PHE A 132 4.79 -27.01 11.48
N THR A 133 5.52 -26.20 10.72
CA THR A 133 5.32 -24.76 10.69
C THR A 133 3.96 -24.39 10.12
N TYR A 134 3.52 -25.04 9.03
CA TYR A 134 2.22 -24.71 8.44
C TYR A 134 1.05 -24.99 9.40
N PRO A 135 0.85 -26.22 9.94
CA PRO A 135 -0.23 -26.44 10.89
C PRO A 135 -0.15 -25.57 12.14
N ILE A 136 1.07 -25.35 12.68
CA ILE A 136 1.26 -24.50 13.86
C ILE A 136 0.85 -23.06 13.56
N ILE A 137 1.34 -22.49 12.45
CA ILE A 137 0.97 -21.13 12.02
C ILE A 137 -0.53 -21.08 11.74
N SER A 138 -1.10 -22.02 10.98
CA SER A 138 -2.53 -22.06 10.68
C SER A 138 -3.40 -22.12 11.95
N VAL A 139 -3.00 -22.88 12.97
CA VAL A 139 -3.70 -22.95 14.27
C VAL A 139 -3.50 -21.68 15.09
N ALA A 140 -2.28 -21.15 15.14
CA ALA A 140 -1.98 -19.91 15.86
C ALA A 140 -2.74 -18.72 15.26
N LEU A 141 -2.75 -18.61 13.94
CA LEU A 141 -3.48 -17.63 13.15
C LEU A 141 -5.00 -17.74 13.39
N PHE A 142 -5.55 -18.96 13.43
CA PHE A 142 -6.95 -19.18 13.77
C PHE A 142 -7.32 -18.76 15.20
N ALA A 143 -6.49 -19.15 16.17
CA ALA A 143 -6.69 -18.76 17.57
C ALA A 143 -6.60 -17.24 17.74
N PHE A 144 -5.67 -16.59 17.03
CA PHE A 144 -5.53 -15.15 16.97
C PHE A 144 -6.76 -14.48 16.34
N GLU A 145 -7.27 -14.99 15.22
CA GLU A 145 -8.49 -14.51 14.56
C GLU A 145 -9.70 -14.58 15.50
N ILE A 146 -9.92 -15.73 16.16
CA ILE A 146 -11.01 -15.91 17.13
C ILE A 146 -10.85 -14.93 18.29
N GLY A 147 -9.65 -14.83 18.88
CA GLY A 147 -9.36 -13.94 19.99
C GLY A 147 -9.66 -12.48 19.67
N LEU A 148 -9.24 -12.02 18.49
CA LEU A 148 -9.51 -10.68 17.99
C LEU A 148 -10.99 -10.45 17.66
N LYS A 149 -11.67 -11.42 17.06
CA LYS A 149 -13.11 -11.33 16.79
C LYS A 149 -13.91 -11.17 18.10
N ILE A 150 -13.58 -11.98 19.10
CA ILE A 150 -14.17 -11.86 20.45
C ILE A 150 -13.86 -10.48 21.03
N PHE A 151 -12.62 -10.00 20.90
CA PHE A 151 -12.25 -8.68 21.38
C PHE A 151 -13.03 -7.55 20.69
N MET A 152 -13.13 -7.58 19.37
CA MET A 152 -13.78 -6.52 18.60
C MET A 152 -15.30 -6.51 18.74
N GLU A 153 -15.94 -7.67 18.60
CA GLU A 153 -17.40 -7.80 18.57
C GLU A 153 -17.99 -7.93 19.99
N LEU A 154 -17.41 -8.80 20.82
CA LEU A 154 -18.00 -9.16 22.13
C LEU A 154 -17.53 -8.22 23.25
N LEU A 155 -16.24 -7.87 23.28
CA LEU A 155 -15.69 -6.95 24.29
C LEU A 155 -15.82 -5.47 23.89
N GLY A 156 -16.37 -5.17 22.72
CA GLY A 156 -16.57 -3.81 22.24
C GLY A 156 -15.27 -3.13 21.77
N GLY A 157 -14.26 -3.90 21.38
CA GLY A 157 -12.99 -3.39 20.84
C GLY A 157 -13.18 -2.45 19.63
N GLN A 158 -14.19 -2.69 18.78
CA GLN A 158 -14.49 -1.77 17.68
C GLN A 158 -14.89 -0.38 18.17
N LYS A 159 -15.76 -0.31 19.19
CA LYS A 159 -16.15 0.96 19.82
C LYS A 159 -14.95 1.62 20.50
N LEU A 160 -14.06 0.84 21.10
CA LEU A 160 -12.82 1.35 21.68
C LEU A 160 -11.96 2.00 20.59
N VAL A 161 -11.69 1.31 19.48
CA VAL A 161 -10.88 1.84 18.38
C VAL A 161 -11.52 3.11 17.79
N ASP A 162 -12.82 3.08 17.52
CA ASP A 162 -13.55 4.25 16.98
C ASP A 162 -13.52 5.45 17.95
N CYS A 163 -13.71 5.24 19.26
CA CYS A 163 -13.65 6.32 20.26
C CYS A 163 -12.22 6.84 20.45
N MET A 164 -11.23 5.95 20.50
CA MET A 164 -9.81 6.31 20.61
C MET A 164 -9.33 7.13 19.42
N SER A 165 -9.68 6.68 18.21
CA SER A 165 -9.43 7.40 16.97
C SER A 165 -10.04 8.80 17.01
N ARG A 166 -11.33 8.91 17.35
CA ARG A 166 -12.03 10.21 17.41
C ARG A 166 -11.47 11.15 18.47
N ASP A 167 -11.30 10.66 19.69
CA ASP A 167 -11.03 11.51 20.85
C ASP A 167 -9.52 11.84 20.96
N PHE A 168 -8.63 10.91 20.66
CA PHE A 168 -7.18 11.08 20.83
C PHE A 168 -6.40 11.03 19.51
N GLY A 169 -6.88 10.26 18.54
CA GLY A 169 -6.21 10.00 17.26
C GLY A 169 -6.53 10.96 16.11
N SER A 170 -7.22 12.07 16.38
CA SER A 170 -7.67 13.03 15.34
C SER A 170 -8.53 12.41 14.22
N SER A 171 -9.29 11.37 14.56
CA SER A 171 -10.10 10.55 13.63
C SER A 171 -9.29 9.75 12.59
N PHE A 172 -8.00 9.52 12.84
CA PHE A 172 -7.17 8.67 11.98
C PHE A 172 -7.24 7.19 12.34
N SER A 173 -6.82 6.37 11.39
CA SER A 173 -6.68 4.92 11.52
C SER A 173 -5.70 4.52 12.64
N ILE A 174 -5.78 3.28 13.09
CA ILE A 174 -4.87 2.68 14.09
C ILE A 174 -3.39 2.74 13.70
N ILE A 175 -3.09 2.94 12.41
CA ILE A 175 -1.73 3.06 11.90
C ILE A 175 -1.15 4.45 12.19
N ASN A 176 -1.97 5.50 12.13
CA ASN A 176 -1.50 6.89 12.23
C ASN A 176 -2.00 7.62 13.49
N TRP A 177 -2.91 7.04 14.27
CA TRP A 177 -3.50 7.69 15.45
C TRP A 177 -2.51 8.04 16.57
N GLY A 178 -1.35 7.38 16.63
CA GLY A 178 -0.31 7.62 17.64
C GLY A 178 0.69 8.69 17.25
N ALA A 179 0.71 9.05 15.97
CA ALA A 179 1.50 10.14 15.43
C ALA A 179 0.74 10.88 14.32
N PRO A 180 -0.44 11.48 14.63
CA PRO A 180 -1.24 12.23 13.66
C PRO A 180 -0.46 13.40 13.03
N GLU A 181 0.55 13.90 13.74
CA GLU A 181 1.49 14.92 13.27
C GLU A 181 2.25 14.52 12.00
N LEU A 182 2.46 13.22 11.76
CA LEU A 182 3.08 12.74 10.52
C LEU A 182 2.31 13.26 9.30
N LEU A 183 0.98 13.27 9.39
CA LEU A 183 0.09 13.70 8.30
C LEU A 183 -0.35 15.16 8.41
N LEU A 184 -0.57 15.66 9.63
CA LEU A 184 -1.14 17.00 9.84
C LEU A 184 -0.14 18.13 9.99
N SER A 185 1.14 17.84 10.26
CA SER A 185 2.13 18.88 10.51
C SER A 185 2.40 19.73 9.27
N SER A 186 2.67 21.02 9.50
CA SER A 186 3.14 21.92 8.45
C SER A 186 4.52 21.53 7.95
N GLU A 187 5.36 20.91 8.79
CA GLU A 187 6.69 20.44 8.37
C GLU A 187 6.57 19.31 7.35
N SER A 188 5.73 18.29 7.59
CA SER A 188 5.45 17.24 6.61
C SER A 188 4.92 17.82 5.30
N ALA A 189 3.99 18.79 5.37
CA ALA A 189 3.47 19.44 4.17
C ALA A 189 4.54 20.20 3.38
N ASN A 190 5.42 20.94 4.07
CA ASN A 190 6.50 21.68 3.44
C ASN A 190 7.55 20.75 2.84
N LEU A 191 7.87 19.64 3.51
CA LEU A 191 8.75 18.60 3.00
C LEU A 191 8.22 18.01 1.70
N VAL A 192 6.96 17.59 1.66
CA VAL A 192 6.36 17.00 0.45
C VAL A 192 6.37 18.01 -0.68
N ARG A 193 5.92 19.26 -0.44
CA ARG A 193 5.95 20.35 -1.43
C ARG A 193 7.35 20.62 -1.97
N ALA A 194 8.38 20.63 -1.11
CA ALA A 194 9.76 20.83 -1.51
C ALA A 194 10.32 19.67 -2.35
N THR A 195 9.75 18.47 -2.20
CA THR A 195 10.17 17.26 -2.92
C THR A 195 9.49 17.13 -4.30
N LEU A 196 8.31 17.74 -4.51
CA LEU A 196 7.56 17.60 -5.77
C LEU A 196 8.36 17.95 -7.04
N PRO A 197 9.16 19.04 -7.08
CA PRO A 197 9.97 19.35 -8.27
C PRO A 197 11.00 18.26 -8.59
N ALA A 198 11.51 17.53 -7.59
CA ALA A 198 12.45 16.43 -7.83
C ALA A 198 11.76 15.20 -8.45
N LEU A 199 10.48 14.98 -8.14
CA LEU A 199 9.69 13.85 -8.65
C LEU A 199 9.33 14.00 -10.14
N GLY A 200 9.25 15.22 -10.66
CA GLY A 200 8.99 15.50 -12.07
C GLY A 200 10.22 15.39 -13.00
N LYS A 201 11.43 15.39 -12.45
CA LYS A 201 12.67 15.34 -13.26
C LYS A 201 12.89 13.97 -13.90
N SER A 202 13.38 13.97 -15.13
CA SER A 202 13.72 12.73 -15.84
C SER A 202 15.00 12.09 -15.27
N GLY A 203 15.16 10.77 -15.47
CA GLY A 203 16.33 10.02 -15.00
C GLY A 203 17.65 10.52 -15.54
N SER A 204 17.66 11.00 -16.77
CA SER A 204 18.85 11.57 -17.38
C SER A 204 19.22 12.94 -16.80
N GLU A 205 18.27 13.67 -16.20
CA GLU A 205 18.50 14.98 -15.58
C GLU A 205 19.03 14.83 -14.14
N THR A 206 18.60 13.78 -13.43
CA THR A 206 19.04 13.52 -12.04
C THR A 206 20.45 12.92 -11.93
N THR A 207 20.98 12.34 -13.01
CA THR A 207 22.26 11.58 -13.00
C THR A 207 23.45 12.37 -13.56
N ARG A 208 23.29 13.67 -13.86
CA ARG A 208 24.37 14.55 -14.38
C ARG A 208 25.32 15.04 -13.28
N LEU A 209 25.88 14.12 -12.50
CA LEU A 209 27.13 14.41 -11.78
C LEU A 209 28.27 14.13 -12.77
N ASP A 210 29.06 15.16 -13.06
CA ASP A 210 30.17 15.23 -14.02
C ASP A 210 31.36 14.34 -13.60
N THR A 211 31.16 13.04 -13.43
CA THR A 211 32.25 12.09 -13.25
C THR A 211 32.43 11.29 -14.54
N ASN A 212 33.59 11.44 -15.17
CA ASN A 212 34.07 10.66 -16.32
C ASN A 212 34.18 9.14 -16.05
N ASP A 213 33.62 8.62 -14.96
CA ASP A 213 33.58 7.21 -14.61
C ASP A 213 32.20 6.63 -14.90
N GLU A 214 32.12 5.83 -15.98
CA GLU A 214 30.94 5.09 -16.46
C GLU A 214 30.50 3.94 -15.52
N GLN A 215 30.63 4.08 -14.20
CA GLN A 215 30.38 3.00 -13.25
C GLN A 215 29.12 3.24 -12.40
N ARG A 216 27.97 2.69 -12.81
CA ARG A 216 26.85 2.24 -11.93
C ARG A 216 26.53 3.06 -10.65
N HIS A 217 26.58 4.39 -10.73
CA HIS A 217 26.18 5.27 -9.64
C HIS A 217 24.66 5.34 -9.55
N ARG A 218 24.13 5.25 -8.33
CA ARG A 218 22.71 5.44 -8.01
C ARG A 218 22.56 6.46 -6.90
N THR A 219 21.48 7.21 -6.95
CA THR A 219 21.18 8.22 -5.95
C THR A 219 20.01 7.77 -5.10
N PHE A 220 20.20 7.70 -3.79
CA PHE A 220 19.10 7.53 -2.84
C PHE A 220 18.77 8.88 -2.21
N ASP A 221 17.56 9.39 -2.48
CA ASP A 221 17.10 10.66 -1.94
C ASP A 221 16.23 10.44 -0.69
N ILE A 222 16.73 10.92 0.45
CA ILE A 222 16.04 10.80 1.74
C ILE A 222 14.72 11.57 1.73
N SER A 223 14.63 12.68 1.00
CA SER A 223 13.41 13.51 0.93
C SER A 223 12.29 12.82 0.15
N ILE A 224 12.67 12.12 -0.93
CA ILE A 224 11.73 11.26 -1.65
C ILE A 224 11.30 10.09 -0.77
N ALA A 225 12.24 9.42 -0.09
CA ALA A 225 11.93 8.31 0.82
C ALA A 225 10.92 8.71 1.92
N GLU A 226 11.11 9.88 2.54
CA GLU A 226 10.17 10.39 3.55
C GLU A 226 8.82 10.78 2.94
N THR A 227 8.81 11.44 1.79
CA THR A 227 7.57 11.76 1.05
C THR A 227 6.78 10.49 0.74
N MET A 228 7.45 9.44 0.25
CA MET A 228 6.82 8.16 -0.07
C MET A 228 6.32 7.44 1.19
N THR A 229 6.99 7.62 2.34
CA THR A 229 6.52 7.14 3.65
C THR A 229 5.25 7.86 4.08
N ILE A 230 5.20 9.19 3.96
CA ILE A 230 4.01 10.00 4.26
C ILE A 230 2.85 9.57 3.36
N LEU A 231 3.03 9.53 2.04
CA LEU A 231 1.95 9.17 1.11
C LEU A 231 1.50 7.72 1.26
N GLY A 232 2.44 6.80 1.51
CA GLY A 232 2.14 5.40 1.82
C GLY A 232 1.41 5.21 3.15
N SER A 233 1.60 6.12 4.12
CA SER A 233 0.83 6.15 5.37
C SER A 233 -0.54 6.81 5.18
N LEU A 234 -0.65 7.83 4.32
CA LEU A 234 -1.88 8.58 4.09
C LEU A 234 -2.99 7.72 3.48
N VAL A 235 -2.66 6.76 2.62
CA VAL A 235 -3.66 5.87 2.01
C VAL A 235 -4.42 5.04 3.04
N TYR A 236 -3.89 4.80 4.25
CA TYR A 236 -4.62 4.10 5.31
C TYR A 236 -5.86 4.87 5.82
N GLU A 237 -5.97 6.17 5.53
CA GLU A 237 -7.05 7.03 6.02
C GLU A 237 -8.33 6.99 5.19
N ARG A 238 -8.43 6.01 4.28
CA ARG A 238 -9.68 5.72 3.56
C ARG A 238 -10.71 5.14 4.52
N GLN A 239 -11.96 5.57 4.39
CA GLN A 239 -13.06 5.09 5.22
C GLN A 239 -13.67 3.80 4.65
N ASP A 240 -13.04 2.66 4.92
CA ASP A 240 -13.43 1.35 4.39
C ASP A 240 -14.92 1.00 4.63
N LYS A 241 -15.50 1.44 5.75
CA LYS A 241 -16.93 1.27 6.07
C LYS A 241 -17.85 1.78 4.95
N LYS A 242 -17.51 2.90 4.29
CA LYS A 242 -18.31 3.47 3.19
C LYS A 242 -18.21 2.64 1.91
N ILE A 243 -17.06 2.01 1.68
CA ILE A 243 -16.84 1.11 0.54
C ILE A 243 -17.63 -0.18 0.73
N THR A 244 -17.59 -0.75 1.94
CA THR A 244 -18.43 -1.91 2.28
C THR A 244 -19.92 -1.58 2.10
N GLN A 245 -20.36 -0.38 2.49
CA GLN A 245 -21.73 0.08 2.25
C GLN A 245 -22.07 0.17 0.75
N ALA A 246 -21.19 0.77 -0.06
CA ALA A 246 -21.36 0.86 -1.51
C ALA A 246 -21.50 -0.53 -2.16
N TYR A 247 -20.67 -1.49 -1.74
CA TYR A 247 -20.75 -2.87 -2.22
C TYR A 247 -22.03 -3.58 -1.76
N THR A 248 -22.44 -3.39 -0.50
CA THR A 248 -23.66 -3.99 0.04
C THR A 248 -24.89 -3.49 -0.72
N LEU A 249 -24.98 -2.19 -0.98
CA LEU A 249 -26.05 -1.59 -1.80
C LEU A 249 -26.16 -2.24 -3.18
N PHE A 250 -25.02 -2.52 -3.83
CA PHE A 250 -25.00 -3.16 -5.14
C PHE A 250 -25.37 -4.66 -5.08
N SER A 251 -24.84 -5.38 -4.08
CA SER A 251 -25.18 -6.78 -3.85
C SER A 251 -26.68 -6.95 -3.61
N ASP A 252 -27.28 -6.08 -2.79
CA ASP A 252 -28.71 -6.09 -2.48
C ASP A 252 -29.56 -5.79 -3.72
N TYR A 253 -29.08 -4.92 -4.62
CA TYR A 253 -29.72 -4.69 -5.91
C TYR A 253 -29.72 -5.94 -6.79
N ASN A 254 -28.55 -6.57 -6.98
CA ASN A 254 -28.44 -7.76 -7.83
C ASN A 254 -29.30 -8.92 -7.32
N GLN A 255 -29.46 -9.06 -6.00
CA GLN A 255 -30.33 -10.09 -5.42
C GLN A 255 -31.82 -9.80 -5.67
N ASN A 256 -32.21 -8.53 -5.73
CA ASN A 256 -33.60 -8.10 -5.83
C ASN A 256 -34.01 -7.62 -7.24
N GLU A 257 -33.10 -7.65 -8.22
CA GLU A 257 -33.30 -7.14 -9.58
C GLU A 257 -34.59 -7.65 -10.23
N ARG A 258 -34.87 -8.95 -10.09
CA ARG A 258 -36.02 -9.63 -10.70
C ARG A 258 -37.38 -9.18 -10.16
N ASN A 259 -37.41 -8.54 -8.99
CA ASN A 259 -38.64 -8.12 -8.30
C ASN A 259 -38.94 -6.63 -8.47
N LEU A 260 -38.15 -5.90 -9.27
CA LEU A 260 -38.23 -4.45 -9.40
C LEU A 260 -39.05 -4.02 -10.62
N SER A 261 -40.00 -3.11 -10.40
CA SER A 261 -40.89 -2.59 -11.45
C SER A 261 -40.19 -1.67 -12.46
N ASN A 262 -39.01 -1.12 -12.11
CA ASN A 262 -38.16 -0.33 -13.01
C ASN A 262 -36.67 -0.48 -12.64
N PRO A 263 -35.99 -1.54 -13.12
CA PRO A 263 -34.63 -1.87 -12.72
C PRO A 263 -33.62 -0.81 -13.20
N GLU A 264 -33.81 -0.25 -14.39
CA GLU A 264 -32.82 0.65 -15.01
C GLU A 264 -32.72 2.00 -14.31
N LYS A 265 -33.86 2.61 -13.93
CA LYS A 265 -33.84 3.84 -13.12
C LYS A 265 -33.21 3.60 -11.74
N LYS A 266 -33.55 2.49 -11.10
CA LYS A 266 -33.01 2.16 -9.77
C LYS A 266 -31.51 1.86 -9.83
N TYR A 267 -31.05 1.23 -10.90
CA TYR A 267 -29.63 1.02 -11.16
C TYR A 267 -28.86 2.34 -11.26
N GLN A 268 -29.39 3.35 -11.96
CA GLN A 268 -28.77 4.67 -12.03
C GLN A 268 -28.70 5.37 -10.66
N GLU A 269 -29.76 5.28 -9.86
CA GLU A 269 -29.79 5.81 -8.48
C GLU A 269 -28.73 5.13 -7.60
N ILE A 270 -28.62 3.80 -7.68
CA ILE A 270 -27.60 3.04 -6.94
C ILE A 270 -26.19 3.39 -7.42
N GLN A 271 -25.96 3.50 -8.72
CA GLN A 271 -24.67 3.91 -9.26
C GLN A 271 -24.26 5.29 -8.76
N HIS A 272 -25.20 6.23 -8.67
CA HIS A 272 -24.93 7.56 -8.13
C HIS A 272 -24.58 7.51 -6.64
N GLU A 273 -25.35 6.76 -5.84
CA GLU A 273 -25.06 6.63 -4.41
C GLU A 273 -23.74 5.89 -4.14
N MET A 274 -23.40 4.88 -4.95
CA MET A 274 -22.09 4.23 -4.90
C MET A 274 -20.96 5.20 -5.21
N LYS A 275 -21.09 6.01 -6.28
CA LYS A 275 -20.10 7.06 -6.62
C LYS A 275 -19.88 7.99 -5.44
N ARG A 276 -20.96 8.44 -4.83
CA ARG A 276 -20.92 9.33 -3.68
C ARG A 276 -20.23 8.67 -2.48
N LEU A 277 -20.57 7.43 -2.13
CA LEU A 277 -19.96 6.71 -1.01
C LEU A 277 -18.45 6.49 -1.23
N VAL A 278 -18.04 6.12 -2.45
CA VAL A 278 -16.62 5.99 -2.82
C VAL A 278 -15.92 7.33 -2.71
N TRP A 279 -16.49 8.39 -3.30
CA TRP A 279 -15.95 9.75 -3.20
C TRP A 279 -15.78 10.17 -1.75
N GLU A 280 -16.81 10.02 -0.94
CA GLU A 280 -16.79 10.40 0.47
C GLU A 280 -15.80 9.55 1.30
N SER A 281 -15.52 8.31 0.90
CA SER A 281 -14.58 7.43 1.61
C SER A 281 -13.14 7.92 1.56
N GLU A 282 -12.78 8.60 0.47
CA GLU A 282 -11.44 9.10 0.16
C GLU A 282 -11.28 10.59 0.52
N LYS A 283 -12.32 11.22 1.07
CA LYS A 283 -12.31 12.64 1.45
C LYS A 283 -11.14 13.02 2.37
N PRO A 284 -10.81 12.26 3.44
CA PRO A 284 -9.67 12.60 4.30
C PRO A 284 -8.34 12.64 3.54
N ILE A 285 -8.14 11.68 2.62
CA ILE A 285 -6.94 11.58 1.81
C ILE A 285 -6.83 12.78 0.88
N ARG A 286 -7.90 13.13 0.14
CA ARG A 286 -7.89 14.28 -0.77
C ARG A 286 -7.63 15.60 -0.05
N GLN A 287 -8.23 15.80 1.11
CA GLN A 287 -8.05 17.02 1.90
C GLN A 287 -6.59 17.20 2.35
N ILE A 288 -5.92 16.13 2.78
CA ILE A 288 -4.52 16.18 3.18
C ILE A 288 -3.60 16.28 1.96
N ALA A 289 -3.85 15.51 0.90
CA ALA A 289 -3.09 15.55 -0.35
C ALA A 289 -3.08 16.96 -0.98
N ARG A 290 -4.22 17.67 -0.96
CA ARG A 290 -4.30 19.05 -1.47
C ARG A 290 -3.40 20.00 -0.68
N ARG A 291 -3.31 19.83 0.64
CA ARG A 291 -2.34 20.60 1.45
C ARG A 291 -0.91 20.33 1.01
N TYR A 292 -0.60 19.15 0.50
CA TYR A 292 0.73 18.84 -0.01
C TYR A 292 0.98 19.32 -1.44
N GLY A 293 -0.02 19.90 -2.13
CA GLY A 293 0.08 20.28 -3.53
C GLY A 293 -0.18 19.12 -4.49
N LEU A 294 -0.88 18.07 -4.02
CA LEU A 294 -1.20 16.87 -4.78
C LEU A 294 -2.72 16.68 -4.89
N HIS A 295 -3.17 16.14 -6.02
CA HIS A 295 -4.47 15.48 -6.12
C HIS A 295 -4.35 14.00 -5.77
N PHE A 296 -5.50 13.38 -5.47
CA PHE A 296 -5.60 11.96 -5.19
C PHE A 296 -6.87 11.35 -5.76
N ALA A 297 -6.77 10.12 -6.27
CA ALA A 297 -7.92 9.28 -6.58
C ALA A 297 -7.62 7.79 -6.33
N GLY A 298 -8.58 7.07 -5.75
CA GLY A 298 -8.59 5.61 -5.72
C GLY A 298 -8.83 5.00 -7.11
N VAL A 299 -8.20 3.85 -7.37
CA VAL A 299 -8.25 3.18 -8.68
C VAL A 299 -8.87 1.79 -8.63
N THR A 300 -8.49 0.97 -7.65
CA THR A 300 -8.94 -0.42 -7.52
C THR A 300 -8.85 -0.87 -6.06
N ASP A 301 -9.83 -1.66 -5.64
CA ASP A 301 -9.86 -2.39 -4.36
C ASP A 301 -9.14 -3.74 -4.45
N LEU A 302 -8.34 -3.94 -5.51
CA LEU A 302 -7.72 -5.21 -5.83
C LEU A 302 -8.75 -6.36 -5.77
N LYS A 303 -8.34 -7.55 -5.32
CA LYS A 303 -9.27 -8.66 -5.10
C LYS A 303 -9.92 -8.69 -3.70
N SER A 304 -9.58 -7.76 -2.79
CA SER A 304 -10.13 -7.69 -1.43
C SER A 304 -10.91 -6.39 -1.20
N LEU A 305 -12.24 -6.46 -1.24
CA LEU A 305 -13.11 -5.27 -1.16
C LEU A 305 -12.91 -4.50 0.16
N GLY A 306 -12.44 -3.25 0.06
CA GLY A 306 -12.28 -2.35 1.20
C GLY A 306 -11.08 -2.66 2.11
N GLU A 307 -10.14 -3.50 1.67
CA GLU A 307 -9.01 -3.95 2.50
C GLU A 307 -7.70 -3.38 1.94
N THR A 308 -7.10 -4.06 0.95
CA THR A 308 -6.10 -3.45 0.05
C THR A 308 -6.78 -2.53 -0.95
N PHE A 309 -6.12 -1.41 -1.26
CA PHE A 309 -6.50 -0.64 -2.44
C PHE A 309 -5.30 0.12 -3.00
N CYS A 310 -5.41 0.46 -4.27
CA CYS A 310 -4.44 1.27 -5.01
C CYS A 310 -5.00 2.67 -5.23
N GLY A 311 -4.18 3.69 -4.95
CA GLY A 311 -4.47 5.09 -5.25
C GLY A 311 -3.36 5.74 -6.07
N LEU A 312 -3.70 6.82 -6.77
CA LEU A 312 -2.77 7.64 -7.53
C LEU A 312 -2.66 9.03 -6.91
N PHE A 313 -1.43 9.53 -6.80
CA PHE A 313 -1.15 10.94 -6.51
C PHE A 313 -0.50 11.59 -7.72
N TRP A 314 -0.85 12.85 -7.99
CA TRP A 314 -0.24 13.66 -9.04
C TRP A 314 -0.25 15.14 -8.62
N PRO A 315 0.66 15.98 -9.14
CA PRO A 315 0.73 17.39 -8.73
C PRO A 315 -0.49 18.18 -9.21
N ILE A 316 -0.93 19.16 -8.41
CA ILE A 316 -2.00 20.11 -8.78
C ILE A 316 -1.53 21.02 -9.92
N LYS A 317 -0.28 21.51 -9.82
CA LYS A 317 0.38 22.31 -10.85
C LYS A 317 1.83 21.87 -10.93
N SER A 318 2.30 21.46 -12.10
CA SER A 318 3.70 21.17 -12.36
C SER A 318 4.00 21.25 -13.85
N ASP A 319 5.10 21.90 -14.21
CA ASP A 319 5.62 21.88 -15.58
C ASP A 319 6.12 20.48 -15.96
N ASP A 320 6.62 19.75 -14.96
CA ASP A 320 7.14 18.39 -15.06
C ASP A 320 6.18 17.40 -14.36
N PRO A 321 5.26 16.75 -15.10
CA PRO A 321 4.24 15.90 -14.50
C PRO A 321 4.84 14.57 -14.01
N PHE A 322 4.31 14.10 -12.88
CA PHE A 322 4.60 12.77 -12.34
C PHE A 322 3.33 12.14 -11.78
N ILE A 323 3.35 10.81 -11.65
CA ILE A 323 2.30 10.02 -11.00
C ILE A 323 2.99 9.13 -9.95
N ILE A 324 2.44 9.08 -8.74
CA ILE A 324 2.85 8.15 -7.70
C ILE A 324 1.73 7.13 -7.52
N VAL A 325 2.06 5.85 -7.67
CA VAL A 325 1.15 4.73 -7.42
C VAL A 325 1.39 4.24 -6.01
N ALA A 326 0.41 4.42 -5.14
CA ALA A 326 0.51 4.08 -3.74
C ALA A 326 -0.45 2.93 -3.39
N PHE A 327 0.07 1.93 -2.69
CA PHE A 327 -0.70 0.80 -2.21
C PHE A 327 -0.88 0.87 -0.70
N LYS A 328 -2.14 0.77 -0.26
CA LYS A 328 -2.48 0.53 1.15
C LYS A 328 -2.08 -0.90 1.51
N GLY A 329 -1.49 -1.08 2.69
CA GLY A 329 -1.26 -2.38 3.27
C GLY A 329 -2.30 -2.72 4.33
N THR A 330 -2.04 -3.81 5.06
CA THR A 330 -2.98 -4.38 6.01
C THR A 330 -3.19 -3.47 7.21
N THR A 331 -4.45 -3.26 7.60
CA THR A 331 -4.77 -2.57 8.86
C THR A 331 -4.96 -3.62 9.96
N PRO A 332 -4.42 -3.43 11.19
CA PRO A 332 -4.55 -4.39 12.29
C PRO A 332 -5.97 -4.80 12.64
N THR A 333 -6.98 -4.00 12.26
CA THR A 333 -8.39 -4.29 12.46
C THR A 333 -8.99 -5.20 11.39
N ASN A 334 -8.25 -5.50 10.32
CA ASN A 334 -8.70 -6.35 9.22
C ASN A 334 -7.91 -7.67 9.19
N TYR A 335 -8.54 -8.70 9.75
CA TYR A 335 -7.87 -9.94 10.14
C TYR A 335 -7.73 -10.91 8.98
N SER A 336 -8.70 -10.97 8.05
CA SER A 336 -8.67 -11.89 6.90
C SER A 336 -7.44 -11.67 6.03
N GLU A 337 -7.03 -10.42 5.87
CA GLU A 337 -5.90 -10.01 5.05
C GLU A 337 -4.57 -10.27 5.78
N PHE A 338 -4.45 -9.89 7.06
CA PHE A 338 -3.27 -10.22 7.88
C PHE A 338 -2.98 -11.73 7.89
N LEU A 339 -4.04 -12.56 7.89
CA LEU A 339 -3.94 -14.01 7.82
C LEU A 339 -3.46 -14.51 6.45
N VAL A 340 -3.92 -13.88 5.35
CA VAL A 340 -3.47 -14.17 3.97
C VAL A 340 -2.03 -13.69 3.73
N ASP A 341 -1.61 -12.60 4.38
CA ASP A 341 -0.25 -12.04 4.30
C ASP A 341 0.76 -12.81 5.15
N ALA A 342 0.30 -13.42 6.24
CA ALA A 342 1.09 -14.33 7.07
C ALA A 342 1.17 -15.75 6.47
N THR A 343 0.53 -15.99 5.32
CA THR A 343 0.71 -17.25 4.61
C THR A 343 2.13 -17.35 4.08
N LEU A 344 2.61 -18.59 3.90
CA LEU A 344 3.96 -18.85 3.41
C LEU A 344 3.90 -19.54 2.04
N GLN A 345 2.75 -19.48 1.37
CA GLN A 345 2.50 -20.16 0.11
C GLN A 345 3.04 -19.37 -1.07
N ARG A 346 3.65 -20.09 -2.02
CA ARG A 346 4.15 -19.54 -3.28
C ARG A 346 3.30 -20.07 -4.43
N THR A 347 3.04 -19.20 -5.40
CA THR A 347 2.41 -19.55 -6.66
C THR A 347 3.36 -19.28 -7.81
N ASP A 348 3.21 -20.04 -8.89
CA ASP A 348 3.88 -19.74 -10.15
C ASP A 348 3.41 -18.37 -10.65
N ALA A 349 4.36 -17.46 -10.85
CA ALA A 349 4.10 -16.08 -11.24
C ALA A 349 4.53 -15.78 -12.67
N ARG A 350 5.08 -16.77 -13.41
CA ARG A 350 5.71 -16.58 -14.72
C ARG A 350 4.79 -15.98 -15.79
N SER A 351 3.47 -16.17 -15.67
CA SER A 351 2.47 -15.59 -16.58
C SER A 351 2.58 -14.06 -16.65
N TYR A 352 2.81 -13.40 -15.52
CA TYR A 352 2.92 -11.93 -15.46
C TYR A 352 4.32 -11.45 -15.06
N LEU A 353 4.99 -12.18 -14.16
CA LEU A 353 6.25 -11.83 -13.51
C LEU A 353 7.36 -12.86 -13.83
N PHE A 354 8.23 -13.12 -12.86
CA PHE A 354 9.33 -14.07 -12.92
C PHE A 354 9.08 -15.20 -11.91
N GLY A 355 9.71 -16.37 -12.08
CA GLY A 355 9.74 -17.43 -11.06
C GLY A 355 8.42 -17.67 -10.33
N SER A 356 8.50 -17.80 -9.01
CA SER A 356 7.34 -17.88 -8.11
C SER A 356 7.26 -16.64 -7.22
N ALA A 357 6.04 -16.21 -6.93
CA ALA A 357 5.76 -15.10 -6.00
C ALA A 357 4.93 -15.60 -4.82
N HIS A 358 4.90 -14.83 -3.74
CA HIS A 358 3.96 -15.07 -2.64
C HIS A 358 2.51 -15.06 -3.16
N GLU A 359 1.75 -16.11 -2.84
CA GLU A 359 0.43 -16.37 -3.42
C GLU A 359 -0.58 -15.25 -3.12
N GLY A 360 -0.62 -14.78 -1.87
CA GLY A 360 -1.52 -13.69 -1.47
C GLY A 360 -1.23 -12.39 -2.22
N PHE A 361 0.04 -12.05 -2.42
CA PHE A 361 0.43 -10.79 -3.07
C PHE A 361 0.16 -10.86 -4.58
N TYR A 362 0.49 -12.01 -5.19
CA TYR A 362 0.29 -12.22 -6.63
C TYR A 362 -1.20 -12.27 -6.98
N SER A 363 -1.99 -13.04 -6.23
CA SER A 363 -3.43 -13.19 -6.47
C SER A 363 -4.19 -11.89 -6.23
N SER A 364 -3.70 -11.00 -5.37
CA SER A 364 -4.30 -9.67 -5.16
C SER A 364 -4.15 -8.75 -6.38
N LEU A 365 -3.04 -8.83 -7.11
CA LEU A 365 -2.75 -7.93 -8.23
C LEU A 365 -3.13 -8.51 -9.60
N PHE A 366 -2.88 -9.79 -9.84
CA PHE A 366 -3.01 -10.42 -11.15
C PHE A 366 -4.19 -11.39 -11.21
N PRO A 367 -4.85 -11.53 -12.38
CA PRO A 367 -5.87 -12.55 -12.57
C PRO A 367 -5.24 -13.95 -12.51
N THR A 368 -5.95 -14.88 -11.87
CA THR A 368 -5.51 -16.26 -11.59
C THR A 368 -6.53 -17.22 -12.20
N HIS A 369 -6.05 -18.26 -12.89
CA HIS A 369 -6.92 -19.21 -13.63
C HIS A 369 -7.90 -20.01 -12.76
N LEU A 370 -7.73 -19.99 -11.44
CA LEU A 370 -8.53 -20.73 -10.47
C LEU A 370 -9.64 -19.89 -9.82
N ASP A 371 -9.64 -18.57 -10.03
CA ASP A 371 -10.61 -17.69 -9.39
C ASP A 371 -11.88 -17.53 -10.25
N MET A 372 -13.03 -17.69 -9.60
CA MET A 372 -14.35 -17.29 -10.13
C MET A 372 -14.50 -15.76 -10.18
N ASP A 373 -13.49 -15.02 -9.73
CA ASP A 373 -13.43 -13.57 -9.70
C ASP A 373 -12.88 -13.06 -11.04
N SER A 374 -13.71 -12.35 -11.80
CA SER A 374 -13.36 -11.80 -13.11
C SER A 374 -12.64 -10.46 -13.05
N ARG A 375 -12.34 -9.95 -11.86
CA ARG A 375 -11.63 -8.67 -11.70
C ARG A 375 -10.17 -8.79 -12.16
N ASP A 376 -9.70 -7.75 -12.85
CA ASP A 376 -8.32 -7.59 -13.29
C ASP A 376 -7.77 -6.26 -12.74
N PRO A 377 -7.27 -6.25 -11.49
CA PRO A 377 -6.77 -5.03 -10.85
C PRO A 377 -5.57 -4.43 -11.58
N TYR A 378 -4.70 -5.27 -12.13
CA TYR A 378 -3.57 -4.83 -12.93
C TYR A 378 -4.02 -4.00 -14.14
N TYR A 379 -5.02 -4.49 -14.88
CA TYR A 379 -5.57 -3.75 -16.02
C TYR A 379 -6.24 -2.44 -15.62
N ALA A 380 -6.93 -2.40 -14.47
CA ALA A 380 -7.54 -1.18 -13.93
C ALA A 380 -6.47 -0.12 -13.62
N ILE A 381 -5.38 -0.52 -12.96
CA ILE A 381 -4.22 0.34 -12.65
C ILE A 381 -3.59 0.87 -13.95
N GLN A 382 -3.29 -0.02 -14.90
CA GLN A 382 -2.68 0.35 -16.17
C GLN A 382 -3.56 1.35 -16.95
N SER A 383 -4.87 1.08 -17.01
CA SER A 383 -5.84 1.97 -17.66
C SER A 383 -5.88 3.36 -17.01
N ALA A 384 -5.94 3.42 -15.69
CA ALA A 384 -6.01 4.68 -14.96
C ALA A 384 -4.72 5.51 -15.12
N ILE A 385 -3.55 4.86 -15.04
CA ILE A 385 -2.27 5.54 -15.26
C ILE A 385 -2.19 6.09 -16.68
N ARG A 386 -2.54 5.28 -17.69
CA ARG A 386 -2.49 5.71 -19.09
C ARG A 386 -3.39 6.90 -19.37
N GLU A 387 -4.64 6.83 -18.93
CA GLU A 387 -5.59 7.93 -19.11
C GLU A 387 -5.09 9.20 -18.39
N LYS A 388 -4.58 9.06 -17.16
CA LYS A 388 -4.10 10.21 -16.37
C LYS A 388 -2.83 10.81 -16.96
N ALA A 389 -1.92 9.99 -17.45
CA ALA A 389 -0.72 10.45 -18.12
C ALA A 389 -1.05 11.24 -19.39
N ILE A 390 -2.00 10.78 -20.20
CA ILE A 390 -2.48 11.50 -21.38
C ILE A 390 -3.08 12.86 -20.99
N GLN A 391 -3.83 12.92 -19.88
CA GLN A 391 -4.37 14.18 -19.38
C GLN A 391 -3.24 15.14 -18.97
N LEU A 392 -2.31 14.69 -18.13
CA LEU A 392 -1.21 15.51 -17.63
C LEU A 392 -0.28 15.98 -18.76
N GLN A 393 -0.05 15.17 -19.80
CA GLN A 393 0.73 15.57 -20.98
C GLN A 393 0.05 16.68 -21.78
N LYS A 394 -1.29 16.68 -21.88
CA LYS A 394 -2.03 17.75 -22.57
C LYS A 394 -1.98 19.07 -21.81
N GLU A 395 -1.92 19.00 -20.49
CA GLU A 395 -1.86 20.16 -19.60
C GLU A 395 -0.43 20.69 -19.40
N SER A 396 0.59 19.87 -19.70
CA SER A 396 2.01 20.23 -19.57
C SER A 396 2.49 21.10 -20.73
N ASN A 397 3.47 21.96 -20.43
CA ASN A 397 4.20 22.77 -21.41
C ASN A 397 5.00 21.92 -22.43
N ASN A 398 5.30 20.66 -22.11
CA ASN A 398 6.03 19.73 -22.97
C ASN A 398 5.23 18.43 -23.20
N PRO A 399 4.25 18.42 -24.12
CA PRO A 399 3.38 17.26 -24.34
C PRO A 399 4.10 15.98 -24.79
N SER A 400 5.31 16.11 -25.34
CA SER A 400 6.14 15.00 -25.80
C SER A 400 6.95 14.32 -24.68
N LYS A 401 7.05 14.94 -23.49
CA LYS A 401 7.81 14.37 -22.36
C LYS A 401 6.97 13.28 -21.67
N PRO A 402 7.51 12.07 -21.44
CA PRO A 402 6.80 11.04 -20.71
C PRO A 402 6.61 11.46 -19.24
N VAL A 403 5.45 11.11 -18.68
CA VAL A 403 5.12 11.37 -17.27
C VAL A 403 5.96 10.45 -16.38
N GLN A 404 6.56 11.02 -15.34
CA GLN A 404 7.44 10.24 -14.45
C GLN A 404 6.59 9.38 -13.50
N LEU A 405 6.80 8.07 -13.50
CA LEU A 405 5.97 7.12 -12.76
C LEU A 405 6.73 6.50 -11.59
N TRP A 406 6.24 6.71 -10.37
CA TRP A 406 6.84 6.23 -9.12
C TRP A 406 5.92 5.21 -8.45
N VAL A 407 6.52 4.31 -7.65
CA VAL A 407 5.77 3.33 -6.86
C VAL A 407 6.08 3.50 -5.38
N ALA A 408 5.03 3.50 -4.55
CA ALA A 408 5.11 3.59 -3.11
C ALA A 408 4.21 2.55 -2.44
N GLY A 409 4.57 2.16 -1.22
CA GLY A 409 3.73 1.29 -0.41
C GLY A 409 4.37 0.97 0.93
N HIS A 410 3.53 0.62 1.89
CA HIS A 410 3.92 0.19 3.23
C HIS A 410 3.43 -1.23 3.51
N SER A 411 4.24 -2.06 4.18
CA SER A 411 3.87 -3.42 4.58
C SER A 411 3.45 -4.29 3.38
N LEU A 412 2.27 -4.91 3.41
CA LEU A 412 1.65 -5.60 2.27
C LEU A 412 1.61 -4.73 1.01
N GLY A 413 1.23 -3.45 1.12
CA GLY A 413 1.18 -2.55 -0.03
C GLY A 413 2.55 -2.38 -0.69
N ALA A 414 3.61 -2.43 0.12
CA ALA A 414 5.00 -2.42 -0.36
C ALA A 414 5.35 -3.69 -1.16
N ALA A 415 4.80 -4.84 -0.75
CA ALA A 415 4.98 -6.12 -1.46
C ALA A 415 4.28 -6.10 -2.82
N ILE A 416 3.01 -5.67 -2.86
CA ILE A 416 2.22 -5.53 -4.09
C ILE A 416 2.87 -4.51 -5.03
N GLY A 417 3.31 -3.36 -4.49
CA GLY A 417 4.07 -2.36 -5.25
C GLY A 417 5.36 -2.93 -5.86
N SER A 418 6.05 -3.82 -5.15
CA SER A 418 7.23 -4.51 -5.67
C SER A 418 6.91 -5.45 -6.85
N LEU A 419 5.77 -6.15 -6.80
CA LEU A 419 5.30 -6.99 -7.92
C LEU A 419 4.89 -6.14 -9.13
N LEU A 420 4.21 -5.02 -8.91
CA LEU A 420 3.86 -4.08 -9.97
C LEU A 420 5.13 -3.50 -10.64
N PHE A 421 6.10 -3.10 -9.82
CA PHE A 421 7.38 -2.60 -10.31
C PHE A 421 8.12 -3.66 -11.12
N ALA A 422 8.16 -4.91 -10.63
CA ALA A 422 8.74 -6.03 -11.36
C ALA A 422 8.06 -6.27 -12.72
N ARG A 423 6.73 -6.10 -12.80
CA ARG A 423 5.99 -6.21 -14.06
C ARG A 423 6.39 -5.13 -15.05
N TRP A 424 6.49 -3.87 -14.62
CA TRP A 424 6.91 -2.78 -15.51
C TRP A 424 8.38 -2.83 -15.90
N LEU A 425 9.24 -3.44 -15.06
CA LEU A 425 10.61 -3.76 -15.46
C LEU A 425 10.65 -4.84 -16.55
N LYS A 426 9.80 -5.87 -16.44
CA LYS A 426 9.70 -6.97 -17.39
C LYS A 426 9.10 -6.54 -18.73
N CYS A 427 8.05 -5.72 -18.67
CA CYS A 427 7.28 -5.26 -19.82
C CYS A 427 7.08 -3.73 -19.76
N PRO A 428 8.13 -2.93 -20.09
CA PRO A 428 8.03 -1.48 -20.12
C PRO A 428 6.96 -0.95 -21.08
N GLU A 429 6.61 -1.75 -22.10
CA GLU A 429 5.56 -1.45 -23.09
C GLU A 429 4.18 -1.31 -22.46
N ASP A 430 3.96 -1.83 -21.24
CA ASP A 430 2.69 -1.70 -20.54
C ASP A 430 2.40 -0.25 -20.14
N ILE A 431 3.42 0.59 -19.96
CA ILE A 431 3.29 2.00 -19.56
C ILE A 431 3.85 2.99 -20.59
N ALA A 432 4.76 2.53 -21.46
CA ALA A 432 5.27 3.31 -22.58
C ALA A 432 4.18 3.51 -23.66
N PRO A 433 4.24 4.58 -24.46
CA PRO A 433 5.21 5.69 -24.41
C PRO A 433 4.82 6.82 -23.45
N PHE A 434 3.68 6.71 -22.76
CA PHE A 434 3.11 7.82 -21.98
C PHE A 434 3.85 8.07 -20.67
N CYS A 435 4.41 7.03 -20.06
CA CYS A 435 5.12 7.11 -18.79
C CYS A 435 6.56 6.59 -18.88
N GLU A 436 7.43 7.14 -18.05
CA GLU A 436 8.78 6.66 -17.79
C GLU A 436 8.86 6.12 -16.35
N LEU A 437 9.26 4.86 -16.19
CA LEU A 437 9.40 4.25 -14.87
C LEU A 437 10.57 4.87 -14.09
N ARG A 438 10.28 5.36 -12.88
CA ARG A 438 11.25 5.88 -11.90
C ARG A 438 11.49 4.87 -10.79
N ASP A 439 12.01 5.32 -9.66
CA ASP A 439 12.27 4.43 -8.54
C ASP A 439 10.98 3.97 -7.86
N ALA A 440 11.08 2.85 -7.16
CA ALA A 440 10.10 2.40 -6.20
C ALA A 440 10.64 2.57 -4.79
N TYR A 441 9.89 3.23 -3.91
CA TYR A 441 10.21 3.37 -2.50
C TYR A 441 9.21 2.57 -1.68
N VAL A 442 9.65 1.38 -1.26
CA VAL A 442 8.80 0.41 -0.57
C VAL A 442 9.26 0.28 0.88
N ILE A 443 8.34 0.52 1.82
CA ILE A 443 8.62 0.63 3.25
C ILE A 443 8.14 -0.63 3.97
N GLY A 444 8.98 -1.23 4.81
CA GLY A 444 8.58 -2.40 5.61
C GLY A 444 8.24 -3.64 4.77
N THR A 445 8.88 -3.79 3.61
CA THR A 445 8.46 -4.79 2.62
C THR A 445 8.85 -6.22 3.01
N PRO A 446 7.90 -7.17 3.03
CA PRO A 446 8.19 -8.60 3.22
C PRO A 446 8.96 -9.21 2.04
N ALA A 447 9.36 -10.47 2.14
CA ALA A 447 9.92 -11.20 0.99
C ALA A 447 8.80 -11.52 -0.02
N VAL A 448 9.05 -11.28 -1.31
CA VAL A 448 7.98 -11.25 -2.33
C VAL A 448 7.96 -12.45 -3.27
N GLY A 449 9.08 -13.16 -3.41
CA GLY A 449 9.20 -14.28 -4.33
C GLY A 449 10.41 -15.16 -4.06
N ASP A 450 10.63 -16.13 -4.95
CA ASP A 450 11.72 -17.09 -4.84
C ASP A 450 13.05 -16.58 -5.42
N ASN A 451 14.07 -17.44 -5.39
CA ASN A 451 15.38 -17.15 -5.96
C ASN A 451 15.33 -16.87 -7.48
N ASP A 452 14.45 -17.54 -8.22
CA ASP A 452 14.28 -17.31 -9.66
C ASP A 452 13.64 -15.94 -9.90
N PHE A 453 12.65 -15.56 -9.08
CA PHE A 453 12.08 -14.23 -9.09
C PHE A 453 13.16 -13.17 -8.83
N ALA A 454 13.96 -13.35 -7.78
CA ALA A 454 14.97 -12.38 -7.36
C ALA A 454 16.12 -12.25 -8.37
N SER A 455 16.59 -13.36 -8.93
CA SER A 455 17.66 -13.37 -9.95
C SER A 455 17.21 -12.70 -11.26
N MET A 456 16.00 -13.00 -11.72
CA MET A 456 15.44 -12.38 -12.92
C MET A 456 15.14 -10.90 -12.69
N PHE A 457 14.55 -10.54 -11.54
CA PHE A 457 14.36 -9.14 -11.17
C PHE A 457 15.68 -8.36 -11.21
N ALA A 458 16.75 -8.93 -10.64
CA ALA A 458 18.07 -8.30 -10.66
C ALA A 458 18.65 -8.19 -12.07
N SER A 459 18.46 -9.19 -12.93
CA SER A 459 18.88 -9.15 -14.33
C SER A 459 18.18 -8.01 -15.08
N PHE A 460 16.86 -7.91 -14.99
CA PHE A 460 16.09 -6.84 -15.61
C PHE A 460 16.42 -5.47 -15.00
N SER A 461 16.63 -5.38 -13.69
CA SER A 461 17.03 -4.11 -13.05
C SER A 461 18.38 -3.57 -13.55
N ASN A 462 19.24 -4.43 -14.11
CA ASN A 462 20.54 -4.06 -14.67
C ASN A 462 20.54 -3.88 -16.20
N LEU A 463 19.42 -4.12 -16.90
CA LEU A 463 19.34 -4.08 -18.36
C LEU A 463 18.29 -3.07 -18.86
N PRO A 464 18.63 -2.08 -19.69
CA PRO A 464 19.97 -1.72 -20.13
C PRO A 464 20.81 -1.14 -18.97
N LEU A 465 22.15 -1.11 -19.12
CA LEU A 465 23.04 -0.51 -18.11
C LEU A 465 22.70 0.96 -17.81
N SER A 466 22.13 1.67 -18.80
CA SER A 466 21.65 3.04 -18.67
C SER A 466 20.33 3.19 -17.92
N ARG A 467 19.68 2.09 -17.53
CA ARG A 467 18.44 2.12 -16.73
C ARG A 467 18.70 2.92 -15.45
N THR A 468 17.79 3.83 -15.11
CA THR A 468 17.94 4.71 -13.95
C THR A 468 17.03 4.33 -12.79
N CYS A 469 15.97 3.53 -13.03
CA CYS A 469 15.05 3.11 -11.99
C CYS A 469 15.65 2.06 -11.05
N THR A 470 15.39 2.23 -9.76
CA THR A 470 15.83 1.36 -8.67
C THR A 470 14.68 1.09 -7.71
N LEU A 471 14.54 -0.15 -7.25
CA LEU A 471 13.66 -0.47 -6.13
C LEU A 471 14.44 -0.32 -4.82
N TRP A 472 14.08 0.69 -4.03
CA TRP A 472 14.60 0.98 -2.70
C TRP A 472 13.68 0.41 -1.65
N ARG A 473 14.19 -0.53 -0.86
CA ARG A 473 13.47 -1.18 0.24
C ARG A 473 13.93 -0.60 1.55
N ILE A 474 13.12 0.27 2.14
CA ILE A 474 13.41 0.93 3.40
C ILE A 474 13.01 -0.01 4.53
N ILE A 475 13.99 -0.42 5.34
CA ILE A 475 13.79 -1.41 6.40
C ILE A 475 14.26 -0.87 7.75
N ASN A 476 13.50 -1.16 8.79
CA ASN A 476 13.94 -0.97 10.16
C ASN A 476 14.57 -2.28 10.65
N LYS A 477 15.72 -2.21 11.34
CA LYS A 477 16.46 -3.42 11.75
C LYS A 477 15.62 -4.34 12.64
N SER A 478 14.72 -3.82 13.44
CA SER A 478 13.87 -4.58 14.37
C SER A 478 12.55 -5.03 13.79
N ASP A 479 12.19 -4.55 12.59
CA ASP A 479 10.94 -4.96 11.94
C ASP A 479 10.97 -6.45 11.55
N VAL A 480 10.00 -7.20 12.07
CA VAL A 480 9.85 -8.64 11.79
C VAL A 480 9.18 -8.89 10.44
N ILE A 481 8.32 -8.00 9.96
CA ILE A 481 7.56 -8.18 8.71
C ILE A 481 8.52 -8.22 7.52
N CYS A 482 9.58 -7.40 7.55
CA CYS A 482 10.69 -7.48 6.60
C CYS A 482 11.45 -8.83 6.57
N ARG A 483 11.15 -9.77 7.47
CA ARG A 483 11.79 -11.09 7.56
C ARG A 483 10.83 -12.25 7.33
N ILE A 484 9.57 -11.94 7.06
CA ILE A 484 8.53 -12.91 6.76
C ILE A 484 8.18 -12.75 5.27
N PRO A 485 7.94 -13.84 4.53
CA PRO A 485 8.27 -15.24 4.86
C PRO A 485 9.77 -15.47 5.14
N PRO A 486 10.15 -16.46 5.97
CA PRO A 486 11.55 -16.76 6.25
C PRO A 486 12.22 -17.30 4.98
N GLY A 487 13.39 -16.74 4.66
CA GLY A 487 14.12 -17.10 3.46
C GLY A 487 15.63 -17.11 3.65
N TYR A 488 16.33 -17.93 2.88
CA TYR A 488 17.81 -17.96 2.92
C TYR A 488 18.43 -16.66 2.43
N ASN A 489 17.77 -15.98 1.47
CA ASN A 489 18.24 -14.74 0.84
C ASN A 489 19.76 -14.78 0.57
N SER A 490 20.23 -15.80 -0.14
CA SER A 490 21.65 -16.02 -0.41
C SER A 490 21.81 -16.67 -1.78
N MET A 491 22.60 -16.07 -2.66
CA MET A 491 22.88 -16.60 -3.99
C MET A 491 23.58 -17.96 -3.92
N THR A 492 24.51 -18.12 -2.97
CA THR A 492 25.25 -19.37 -2.77
C THR A 492 24.33 -20.50 -2.36
N VAL A 493 23.45 -20.26 -1.39
CA VAL A 493 22.49 -21.28 -0.94
C VAL A 493 21.46 -21.53 -2.03
N GLY A 494 20.99 -20.47 -2.68
CA GLY A 494 19.96 -20.54 -3.71
C GLY A 494 20.33 -21.37 -4.94
N HIS A 495 21.63 -21.55 -5.23
CA HIS A 495 22.09 -22.44 -6.30
C HIS A 495 21.80 -23.93 -6.04
N TYR A 496 21.73 -24.33 -4.78
CA TYR A 496 21.54 -25.73 -4.37
C TYR A 496 20.12 -26.03 -3.85
N VAL A 497 19.36 -24.98 -3.54
CA VAL A 497 18.02 -25.11 -2.99
C VAL A 497 17.03 -25.43 -4.10
N ALA A 498 16.21 -26.45 -3.90
CA ALA A 498 15.13 -26.79 -4.82
C ALA A 498 14.09 -25.65 -4.90
N SER A 499 13.47 -25.47 -6.07
CA SER A 499 12.40 -24.48 -6.24
C SER A 499 11.25 -24.70 -5.25
N THR A 500 10.99 -25.95 -4.86
CA THR A 500 9.95 -26.38 -3.91
C THR A 500 10.32 -26.22 -2.43
N ASP A 501 11.54 -25.79 -2.10
CA ASP A 501 11.98 -25.64 -0.71
C ASP A 501 11.19 -24.57 0.05
N PHE A 502 10.82 -24.84 1.29
CA PHE A 502 10.02 -23.94 2.12
C PHE A 502 10.68 -22.57 2.36
N PHE A 503 12.00 -22.54 2.52
CA PHE A 503 12.77 -21.32 2.81
C PHE A 503 13.31 -20.65 1.53
N ASN A 504 12.80 -21.04 0.37
CA ASN A 504 13.13 -20.40 -0.91
C ASN A 504 12.31 -19.12 -1.12
N TYR A 505 12.52 -18.17 -0.21
CA TYR A 505 12.08 -16.79 -0.32
C TYR A 505 13.30 -15.86 -0.36
N SER A 506 13.21 -14.85 -1.21
CA SER A 506 14.25 -13.86 -1.43
C SER A 506 13.67 -12.46 -1.55
N HIS A 507 14.45 -11.49 -1.10
CA HIS A 507 14.13 -10.08 -1.30
C HIS A 507 14.67 -9.59 -2.64
N VAL A 508 14.10 -8.49 -3.12
CA VAL A 508 14.53 -7.81 -4.34
C VAL A 508 14.88 -6.34 -4.08
N GLY A 509 15.62 -5.74 -5.02
CA GLY A 509 16.08 -4.35 -4.93
C GLY A 509 17.20 -4.11 -3.92
N HIS A 510 17.39 -2.85 -3.55
CA HIS A 510 18.42 -2.40 -2.60
C HIS A 510 17.80 -2.12 -1.23
N ALA A 511 18.33 -2.75 -0.19
CA ALA A 511 17.90 -2.50 1.17
C ALA A 511 18.56 -1.21 1.69
N VAL A 512 17.74 -0.29 2.18
CA VAL A 512 18.15 0.89 2.94
C VAL A 512 17.75 0.65 4.39
N GLN A 513 18.72 0.17 5.18
CA GLN A 513 18.49 -0.20 6.56
C GLN A 513 18.70 0.99 7.49
N ILE A 514 17.63 1.35 8.20
CA ILE A 514 17.65 2.29 9.31
C ILE A 514 18.26 1.57 10.53
N THR A 515 19.35 2.12 11.04
CA THR A 515 20.07 1.56 12.20
C THR A 515 19.57 2.19 13.50
N HIS A 516 19.64 1.47 14.62
CA HIS A 516 19.35 2.08 15.92
C HIS A 516 20.52 2.98 16.35
N PRO A 517 20.30 4.19 16.93
CA PRO A 517 21.39 5.12 17.23
C PRO A 517 22.41 4.56 18.23
N ILE A 518 21.97 3.66 19.11
CA ILE A 518 22.85 2.95 20.05
C ILE A 518 23.79 1.97 19.32
N LEU A 519 23.37 1.41 18.18
CA LEU A 519 24.10 0.34 17.50
C LEU A 519 25.04 0.85 16.41
N SER A 520 24.80 2.04 15.85
CA SER A 520 25.62 2.63 14.79
C SER A 520 25.46 4.14 14.76
N VAL A 521 26.59 4.84 14.63
CA VAL A 521 26.62 6.30 14.42
C VAL A 521 26.04 6.66 13.05
N LYS A 522 26.34 5.87 12.01
CA LYS A 522 25.76 6.04 10.68
C LYS A 522 24.30 5.55 10.71
N PRO A 523 23.32 6.41 10.37
CA PRO A 523 21.89 6.10 10.53
C PRO A 523 21.36 5.19 9.43
N LEU A 524 22.01 5.15 8.26
CA LEU A 524 21.64 4.31 7.13
C LEU A 524 22.77 3.34 6.77
N LYS A 525 22.40 2.09 6.48
CA LYS A 525 23.26 1.10 5.84
C LYS A 525 22.57 0.63 4.56
N ILE A 526 23.22 0.84 3.42
CA ILE A 526 22.68 0.43 2.12
C ILE A 526 23.40 -0.84 1.67
N TYR A 527 22.64 -1.85 1.24
CA TYR A 527 23.19 -3.06 0.66
C TYR A 527 22.22 -3.67 -0.36
N PRO A 528 22.73 -4.26 -1.46
CA PRO A 528 21.88 -4.95 -2.42
C PRO A 528 21.25 -6.21 -1.81
N SER A 529 20.08 -6.60 -2.32
CA SER A 529 19.58 -7.96 -2.11
C SER A 529 20.50 -8.97 -2.80
N SER A 530 20.43 -10.24 -2.41
CA SER A 530 21.52 -11.21 -2.67
C SER A 530 21.81 -11.52 -4.14
N TYR A 531 20.86 -11.26 -5.03
CA TYR A 531 21.04 -11.40 -6.48
C TYR A 531 21.34 -10.07 -7.20
N GLN A 532 21.19 -8.95 -6.49
CA GLN A 532 21.40 -7.62 -7.04
C GLN A 532 22.90 -7.29 -7.06
N SER A 533 23.33 -6.61 -8.11
CA SER A 533 24.70 -6.13 -8.26
C SER A 533 25.04 -5.12 -7.15
N ASN A 534 26.30 -5.11 -6.70
CA ASN A 534 26.80 -4.02 -5.88
C ASN A 534 26.80 -2.73 -6.72
N LEU A 535 26.12 -1.71 -6.21
CA LEU A 535 26.09 -0.36 -6.79
C LEU A 535 26.71 0.62 -5.81
N THR A 536 27.41 1.62 -6.33
CA THR A 536 27.81 2.78 -5.52
C THR A 536 26.58 3.67 -5.36
N VAL A 537 26.22 3.96 -4.10
CA VAL A 537 25.01 4.72 -3.80
C VAL A 537 25.37 6.03 -3.13
N ASP A 538 25.01 7.13 -3.78
CA ASP A 538 25.13 8.48 -3.26
C ASP A 538 23.86 8.82 -2.50
N ILE A 539 24.02 9.25 -1.25
CA ILE A 539 22.90 9.61 -0.38
C ILE A 539 22.74 11.12 -0.41
N ILE A 540 21.59 11.60 -0.86
CA ILE A 540 21.28 13.03 -0.92
C ILE A 540 20.04 13.37 -0.09
N ALA A 541 19.93 14.63 0.30
CA ALA A 541 18.73 15.20 0.88
C ALA A 541 18.35 16.47 0.09
N SER A 542 17.50 16.30 -0.93
CA SER A 542 17.09 17.40 -1.82
C SER A 542 16.25 18.48 -1.15
N ALA A 543 15.53 18.17 -0.08
CA ALA A 543 14.74 19.13 0.69
C ALA A 543 15.48 19.57 1.98
N ASN A 544 15.47 20.87 2.25
CA ASN A 544 16.02 21.42 3.50
C ASN A 544 15.22 20.96 4.72
N SER A 545 15.92 20.66 5.81
CA SER A 545 15.34 20.22 7.08
C SER A 545 14.32 21.23 7.63
N CYS A 546 13.15 20.72 8.00
CA CYS A 546 12.34 21.28 9.07
C CYS A 546 12.18 20.16 10.11
N LYS A 547 12.71 20.36 11.32
CA LYS A 547 12.46 19.45 12.44
C LYS A 547 10.97 19.45 12.72
N VAL A 548 10.33 18.28 12.74
CA VAL A 548 8.93 18.18 13.15
C VAL A 548 8.86 18.53 14.63
N ASN A 549 8.39 19.75 14.94
CA ASN A 549 8.14 20.09 16.33
C ASN A 549 6.86 19.39 16.75
N ARG A 550 6.96 18.44 17.70
CA ARG A 550 5.77 17.88 18.35
C ARG A 550 4.95 19.06 18.89
N PRO A 551 3.72 19.29 18.39
CA PRO A 551 2.91 20.39 18.90
C PRO A 551 2.71 20.20 20.40
N ALA A 552 2.87 21.31 21.14
CA ALA A 552 2.63 21.31 22.57
C ALA A 552 1.14 21.05 22.83
N VAL A 553 0.88 19.94 23.55
CA VAL A 553 -0.34 19.66 24.31
C VAL A 553 -1.62 19.64 23.45
N PHE A 554 -2.08 18.44 23.09
CA PHE A 554 -3.48 18.20 22.76
C PHE A 554 -4.36 18.83 23.85
N GLN A 555 -5.16 19.83 23.50
CA GLN A 555 -6.21 20.29 24.41
C GLN A 555 -7.07 19.09 24.76
N LYS A 556 -7.19 18.80 26.06
CA LYS A 556 -7.89 17.62 26.56
C LYS A 556 -9.30 17.61 25.95
N PRO A 557 -9.64 16.63 25.09
CA PRO A 557 -10.95 16.60 24.47
C PRO A 557 -12.02 16.51 25.56
N LYS A 558 -13.20 17.09 25.30
CA LYS A 558 -14.37 16.82 26.16
C LYS A 558 -14.75 15.35 25.97
N LEU A 559 -14.24 14.50 26.85
CA LEU A 559 -14.38 13.06 26.75
C LEU A 559 -15.76 12.60 27.21
N ASP A 560 -16.50 11.89 26.36
CA ASP A 560 -17.66 11.12 26.80
C ASP A 560 -17.19 9.74 27.28
N ILE A 561 -16.86 9.64 28.57
CA ILE A 561 -16.34 8.40 29.17
C ILE A 561 -17.33 7.24 29.00
N TYR A 562 -18.64 7.51 28.88
CA TYR A 562 -19.65 6.47 28.76
C TYR A 562 -19.71 5.84 27.35
N SER A 563 -19.16 6.50 26.32
CA SER A 563 -19.06 5.91 24.98
C SER A 563 -18.04 4.76 24.90
N TYR A 564 -17.12 4.67 25.87
CA TYR A 564 -16.10 3.62 25.93
C TYR A 564 -16.62 2.32 26.57
N PRO A 565 -16.05 1.15 26.19
CA PRO A 565 -16.34 -0.12 26.84
C PRO A 565 -16.10 -0.07 28.35
N TRP A 566 -16.97 -0.71 29.12
CA TRP A 566 -16.99 -0.63 30.58
C TRP A 566 -15.64 -1.00 31.23
N TRP A 567 -14.93 -1.97 30.66
CA TRP A 567 -13.64 -2.46 31.15
C TRP A 567 -12.48 -1.50 30.90
N PHE A 568 -12.60 -0.58 29.92
CA PHE A 568 -11.57 0.40 29.59
C PHE A 568 -11.71 1.72 30.35
N ARG A 569 -12.92 2.05 30.83
CA ARG A 569 -13.22 3.29 31.57
C ARG A 569 -12.29 3.55 32.77
N PRO A 570 -11.88 2.55 33.58
CA PRO A 570 -10.94 2.79 34.67
C PRO A 570 -9.57 3.30 34.19
N LEU A 571 -9.14 2.87 33.01
CA LEU A 571 -7.85 3.26 32.43
C LEU A 571 -7.87 4.74 31.98
N LEU A 572 -8.96 5.18 31.36
CA LEU A 572 -9.16 6.57 30.95
C LEU A 572 -9.14 7.56 32.11
N LYS A 573 -9.52 7.13 33.32
CA LYS A 573 -9.43 7.98 34.52
C LYS A 573 -7.99 8.18 35.00
N ARG A 574 -7.06 7.32 34.57
CA ARG A 574 -5.68 7.28 35.07
C ARG A 574 -4.67 7.95 34.13
N TYR A 575 -4.97 8.05 32.84
CA TYR A 575 -4.04 8.55 31.82
C TYR A 575 -4.65 9.66 30.99
N ASP A 576 -3.86 10.70 30.69
CA ASP A 576 -4.29 11.82 29.86
C ASP A 576 -4.35 11.48 28.37
N ASN A 577 -3.44 10.64 27.87
CA ASN A 577 -3.50 10.04 26.54
C ASN A 577 -3.19 8.53 26.63
N PRO A 578 -4.21 7.66 26.48
CA PRO A 578 -4.03 6.21 26.53
C PRO A 578 -3.37 5.61 25.29
N ILE A 579 -3.21 6.34 24.17
CA ILE A 579 -2.63 5.77 22.94
C ILE A 579 -1.21 5.27 23.17
N CYS A 580 -0.34 6.09 23.77
CA CYS A 580 1.05 5.69 24.03
C CYS A 580 1.14 4.42 24.89
N LEU A 581 0.19 4.23 25.82
CA LEU A 581 0.12 3.03 26.63
C LEU A 581 -0.33 1.82 25.78
N LEU A 582 -1.33 1.99 24.91
CA LEU A 582 -1.75 0.94 23.98
C LEU A 582 -0.62 0.51 23.05
N GLU A 583 0.13 1.48 22.50
CA GLU A 583 1.29 1.21 21.65
C GLU A 583 2.43 0.55 22.43
N SER A 584 2.55 0.80 23.73
CA SER A 584 3.55 0.12 24.57
C SER A 584 3.28 -1.38 24.75
N PHE A 585 2.04 -1.83 24.52
CA PHE A 585 1.72 -3.26 24.49
C PHE A 585 2.09 -3.93 23.17
N TYR A 586 2.39 -3.17 22.11
CA TYR A 586 2.91 -3.75 20.89
C TYR A 586 4.33 -4.26 21.14
N PRO A 587 4.62 -5.53 20.80
CA PRO A 587 5.99 -6.00 20.78
C PRO A 587 6.86 -5.05 19.95
N PHE A 588 8.07 -4.76 20.41
CA PHE A 588 8.94 -3.75 19.78
C PHE A 588 9.11 -3.98 18.27
N PHE A 589 9.11 -5.24 17.82
CA PHE A 589 9.27 -5.62 16.41
C PHE A 589 8.02 -5.39 15.55
N ILE A 590 6.83 -5.26 16.14
CA ILE A 590 5.60 -4.82 15.45
C ILE A 590 5.50 -3.30 15.52
N ARG A 591 5.87 -2.71 16.65
CA ARG A 591 5.90 -1.26 16.80
C ARG A 591 6.80 -0.63 15.74
N ASP A 592 8.00 -1.15 15.55
CA ASP A 592 8.98 -0.63 14.60
C ASP A 592 8.59 -0.83 13.11
N HIS A 593 7.47 -1.51 12.85
CA HIS A 593 6.82 -1.63 11.55
C HIS A 593 5.77 -0.53 11.29
N ILE A 594 5.49 0.37 12.24
CA ILE A 594 4.55 1.48 12.01
C ILE A 594 5.25 2.60 11.21
N PRO A 595 4.60 3.23 10.20
CA PRO A 595 5.22 4.23 9.31
C PRO A 595 5.98 5.34 10.01
N ILE A 596 5.49 5.83 11.17
CA ILE A 596 6.14 6.90 11.93
C ILE A 596 7.60 6.56 12.29
N HIS A 597 7.90 5.31 12.64
CA HIS A 597 9.25 4.95 13.05
C HIS A 597 10.22 4.87 11.87
N TYR A 598 9.74 4.59 10.65
CA TYR A 598 10.55 4.75 9.45
C TYR A 598 10.80 6.23 9.17
N PHE A 599 9.77 7.06 9.30
CA PHE A 599 9.89 8.51 9.11
C PHE A 599 10.90 9.13 10.08
N GLU A 600 10.78 8.88 11.39
CA GLU A 600 11.74 9.34 12.41
C GLU A 600 13.17 8.85 12.11
N GLY A 601 13.30 7.60 11.64
CA GLY A 601 14.58 7.02 11.24
C GLY A 601 15.23 7.72 10.05
N LEU A 602 14.42 8.13 9.06
CA LEU A 602 14.82 8.89 7.88
C LEU A 602 15.10 10.37 8.22
N GLU A 603 14.31 11.00 9.08
CA GLU A 603 14.52 12.40 9.51
C GLU A 603 15.88 12.54 10.23
N ARG A 604 16.19 11.57 11.10
CA ARG A 604 17.52 11.47 11.71
C ARG A 604 18.61 11.24 10.68
N ALA A 605 18.35 10.42 9.65
CA ALA A 605 19.30 10.23 8.57
C ALA A 605 19.56 11.52 7.80
N ARG A 606 18.51 12.25 7.41
CA ARG A 606 18.63 13.56 6.78
C ARG A 606 19.52 14.49 7.60
N SER A 607 19.22 14.60 8.90
CA SER A 607 19.97 15.48 9.81
C SER A 607 21.46 15.13 9.82
N TYR A 608 21.80 13.84 9.89
CA TYR A 608 23.18 13.37 9.82
C TYR A 608 23.87 13.76 8.51
N TYR A 609 23.25 13.47 7.35
CA TYR A 609 23.88 13.71 6.05
C TYR A 609 23.93 15.19 5.66
N GLN A 610 22.99 16.01 6.13
CA GLN A 610 23.04 17.47 5.94
C GLN A 610 24.15 18.13 6.76
N ASP A 611 24.43 17.62 7.96
CA ASP A 611 25.51 18.15 8.80
C ASP A 611 26.90 17.67 8.31
N ASP A 612 27.01 16.43 7.80
CA ASP A 612 28.26 15.93 7.18
C ASP A 612 28.66 16.78 5.95
N THR A 613 27.68 17.20 5.13
CA THR A 613 27.93 18.07 3.97
C THR A 613 28.38 19.50 4.32
N LYS A 614 28.27 19.94 5.58
CA LYS A 614 28.80 21.25 6.02
C LYS A 614 30.27 21.18 6.47
N HIS A 615 30.82 19.99 6.62
CA HIS A 615 32.20 19.74 7.09
C HIS A 615 33.16 19.26 6.00
N VAL A 616 32.68 19.14 4.76
CA VAL A 616 33.47 18.95 3.53
C VAL A 616 33.45 20.26 2.76
#